data_AF-A0A1I0LVV8-F1
#
_entry.id   AF-A0A1I0LVV8-F1
#
_cell.length_a   1.000
_cell.length_b   1.000
_cell.length_c   1.000
_cell.angle_alpha   90.00
_cell.angle_beta   90.00
_cell.angle_gamma   90.00
#
_symmetry.space_group_name_H-M   'P 1'
#
loop_
_entity.id
_entity.type
_entity.pdbx_description
1 polymer ?
#
loop_
_entity_poly.entity_id
_entity_poly.type
_entity_poly.pdbx_seq_one_letter_code
_entity_poly.pdbx_strand_id
1 'polypeptide(L)'
;MNRIAVVGSGGSGKSYVARELGRLLGAPVTHLDAIYYDDEWNPLPPEKFEAVQRELVAAPRWVIDGNYNSSLHVRLEACDTVVMMDVPTRVALWGILSRQLRHGAGQHTSGVYNRIHWGVITYVATYRRRMRPKVLAKIHEPG
;
A
#
# COMPACT_ATOMS: atom_id res chain seq x y z
N MET A 1 18.29 -4.16 6.00
CA MET A 1 16.99 -3.77 5.41
C MET A 1 17.16 -2.42 4.77
N ASN A 2 17.20 -2.35 3.44
CA ASN A 2 17.30 -1.09 2.70
C ASN A 2 16.09 -0.88 1.79
N ARG A 3 15.54 -1.95 1.21
CA ARG A 3 14.48 -1.90 0.21
C ARG A 3 13.28 -2.68 0.73
N ILE A 4 12.29 -1.98 1.27
CA ILE A 4 11.20 -2.58 2.05
C ILE A 4 9.86 -2.37 1.36
N ALA A 5 9.20 -3.47 0.98
CA ALA A 5 7.83 -3.45 0.50
C ALA A 5 6.86 -3.69 1.67
N VAL A 6 5.96 -2.73 1.93
CA VAL A 6 4.91 -2.86 2.95
C VAL A 6 3.58 -3.14 2.26
N VAL A 7 2.99 -4.31 2.55
CA VAL A 7 1.75 -4.79 1.93
C VAL A 7 0.70 -5.10 3.00
N GLY A 8 -0.58 -5.08 2.63
CA GLY A 8 -1.67 -5.35 3.56
C GLY A 8 -2.99 -4.67 3.17
N SER A 9 -4.07 -5.05 3.84
CA SER A 9 -5.39 -4.48 3.57
C SER A 9 -5.48 -2.98 3.88
N GLY A 10 -6.47 -2.30 3.32
CA GLY A 10 -6.87 -0.96 3.78
C GLY A 10 -7.24 -1.00 5.26
N GLY A 11 -6.81 0.01 6.02
CA GLY A 11 -7.04 0.07 7.48
C GLY A 11 -6.17 -0.85 8.33
N SER A 12 -5.21 -1.58 7.74
CA SER A 12 -4.31 -2.49 8.48
C SER A 12 -3.21 -1.79 9.29
N GLY A 13 -3.03 -0.47 9.13
CA GLY A 13 -1.93 0.27 9.75
C GLY A 13 -0.62 0.30 8.93
N LYS A 14 -0.60 -0.28 7.73
CA LYS A 14 0.56 -0.28 6.81
C LYS A 14 1.23 1.09 6.63
N SER A 15 0.44 2.16 6.47
CA SER A 15 0.98 3.51 6.26
C SER A 15 1.60 4.11 7.53
N TYR A 16 1.19 3.66 8.72
CA TYR A 16 1.87 4.01 9.96
C TYR A 16 3.21 3.27 10.06
N VAL A 17 3.20 1.95 9.84
CA VAL A 17 4.41 1.12 9.87
C VAL A 17 5.44 1.58 8.84
N ALA A 18 5.02 1.91 7.62
CA ALA A 18 5.92 2.41 6.58
C ALA A 18 6.62 3.73 6.97
N ARG A 19 5.88 4.68 7.57
CA ARG A 19 6.46 5.93 8.07
C ARG A 19 7.45 5.69 9.21
N GLU A 20 7.12 4.80 10.13
CA GLU A 20 8.01 4.49 11.24
C GLU A 20 9.28 3.77 10.79
N LEU A 21 9.17 2.84 9.83
CA LEU A 21 10.32 2.21 9.19
C LEU A 21 11.19 3.23 8.46
N GLY A 22 10.59 4.15 7.70
CA GLY A 22 11.31 5.24 7.03
C GLY A 22 12.08 6.11 8.03
N ARG A 23 11.44 6.49 9.13
CA ARG A 23 12.04 7.28 10.22
C ARG A 23 13.22 6.55 10.87
N LEU A 24 13.03 5.28 11.22
CA LEU A 24 14.04 4.47 11.91
C LEU A 24 15.25 4.15 11.02
N LEU A 25 15.05 3.98 9.72
CA LEU A 25 16.09 3.55 8.78
C LEU A 25 16.68 4.69 7.95
N GLY A 26 16.16 5.92 8.10
CA GLY A 26 16.52 7.05 7.24
C GLY A 26 16.26 6.75 5.76
N ALA A 27 15.10 6.16 5.47
CA ALA A 27 14.70 5.74 4.12
C ALA A 27 13.52 6.61 3.62
N PRO A 28 13.51 6.98 2.32
CA PRO A 28 12.35 7.66 1.74
C PRO A 28 11.13 6.73 1.75
N VAL A 29 9.97 7.29 2.09
CA VAL A 29 8.71 6.56 2.18
C VAL A 29 7.79 7.01 1.06
N THR A 30 7.32 6.07 0.24
CA THR A 30 6.33 6.33 -0.80
C THR A 30 5.05 5.55 -0.52
N HIS A 31 3.93 6.25 -0.42
CA HIS A 31 2.60 5.64 -0.38
C HIS A 31 2.06 5.56 -1.80
N LEU A 32 1.80 4.36 -2.32
CA LEU A 32 1.37 4.18 -3.71
C LEU A 32 0.05 4.88 -4.03
N ASP A 33 -0.84 4.99 -3.04
CA ASP A 33 -2.11 5.72 -3.18
C ASP A 33 -1.88 7.20 -3.59
N ALA A 34 -0.74 7.80 -3.21
CA ALA A 34 -0.41 9.20 -3.49
C ALA A 34 0.16 9.43 -4.91
N ILE A 35 0.62 8.38 -5.58
CA ILE A 35 1.18 8.44 -6.94
C ILE A 35 0.33 7.67 -7.96
N TYR A 36 -0.81 7.12 -7.52
CA TYR A 36 -1.69 6.33 -8.38
C TYR A 36 -2.59 7.20 -9.26
N TYR A 37 -2.80 8.45 -8.89
CA TYR A 37 -3.65 9.40 -9.60
C TYR A 37 -2.80 10.48 -10.26
N ASP A 38 -3.24 10.98 -11.42
CA ASP A 38 -2.67 12.18 -12.03
C ASP A 38 -3.19 13.48 -11.35
N ASP A 39 -2.75 14.63 -11.86
CA ASP A 39 -3.12 15.95 -11.33
C ASP A 39 -4.62 16.26 -11.48
N GLU A 40 -5.30 15.57 -12.40
CA GLU A 40 -6.75 15.65 -12.63
C GLU A 40 -7.51 14.57 -11.85
N TRP A 41 -6.83 13.79 -11.01
CA TRP A 41 -7.35 12.70 -10.19
C TRP A 41 -7.87 11.50 -10.96
N ASN A 42 -7.39 11.31 -12.19
CA ASN A 42 -7.64 10.09 -12.94
C ASN A 42 -6.65 9.00 -12.52
N PRO A 43 -7.10 7.75 -12.34
CA PRO A 43 -6.18 6.63 -12.14
C PRO A 43 -5.17 6.56 -13.26
N LEU A 44 -3.88 6.43 -12.92
CA LEU A 44 -2.84 6.23 -13.90
C LEU A 44 -3.06 4.91 -14.66
N PRO A 45 -2.82 4.90 -15.98
CA PRO A 45 -2.74 3.68 -16.76
C PRO A 45 -1.74 2.68 -16.12
N PRO A 46 -2.03 1.36 -16.13
CA PRO A 46 -1.19 0.36 -15.47
C PRO A 46 0.29 0.46 -15.83
N GLU A 47 0.62 0.67 -17.10
CA GLU A 47 1.97 0.80 -17.61
C GLU A 47 2.71 2.04 -17.06
N LYS A 48 2.01 3.17 -16.95
CA LYS A 48 2.58 4.39 -16.35
C LYS A 48 2.80 4.21 -14.85
N PHE A 49 1.82 3.63 -14.16
CA PHE A 49 1.94 3.37 -12.73
C PHE A 49 3.08 2.38 -12.41
N GLU A 50 3.28 1.35 -13.25
CA GLU A 50 4.43 0.46 -13.15
C GLU A 50 5.76 1.17 -13.45
N ALA A 51 5.81 2.05 -14.46
CA ALA A 51 7.02 2.80 -14.79
C ALA A 51 7.49 3.67 -13.61
N VAL A 52 6.58 4.43 -13.00
CA VAL A 52 6.88 5.24 -11.80
C VAL A 52 7.40 4.35 -10.66
N GLN A 53 6.87 3.15 -10.49
CA GLN A 53 7.38 2.22 -9.49
C GLN A 53 8.77 1.70 -9.82
N ARG A 54 9.08 1.42 -11.09
CA ARG A 54 10.43 1.01 -11.52
C ARG A 54 11.47 2.08 -11.23
N GLU A 55 11.13 3.35 -11.41
CA GLU A 55 11.99 4.48 -11.03
C GLU A 55 12.23 4.53 -9.52
N LEU A 56 11.17 4.39 -8.72
CA LEU A 56 11.28 4.40 -7.25
C LEU A 56 12.14 3.27 -6.70
N VAL A 57 11.97 2.05 -7.23
CA VAL A 57 12.68 0.87 -6.71
C VAL A 57 14.17 0.82 -7.11
N ALA A 58 14.56 1.62 -8.11
CA ALA A 58 15.97 1.76 -8.54
C ALA A 58 16.84 2.48 -7.49
N ALA A 59 16.23 3.21 -6.54
CA ALA A 59 16.96 3.82 -5.44
C ALA A 59 17.60 2.76 -4.53
N PRO A 60 18.79 3.03 -3.94
CA PRO A 60 19.48 2.07 -3.08
C PRO A 60 18.74 1.79 -1.76
N ARG A 61 17.83 2.69 -1.35
CA ARG A 61 17.06 2.59 -0.11
C ARG A 61 15.67 3.20 -0.30
N TRP A 62 14.64 2.49 0.13
CA TRP A 62 13.24 2.93 0.06
C TRP A 62 12.32 2.09 0.96
N VAL A 63 11.20 2.69 1.35
CA VAL A 63 10.04 2.00 1.93
C VAL A 63 8.83 2.34 1.07
N ILE A 64 8.23 1.35 0.42
CA ILE A 64 7.06 1.56 -0.44
C ILE A 64 5.86 0.84 0.16
N ASP A 65 4.81 1.61 0.46
CA ASP A 65 3.54 1.14 1.02
C ASP A 65 2.46 1.06 -0.06
N GLY A 66 1.92 -0.13 -0.29
CA GLY A 66 0.68 -0.29 -1.04
C GLY A 66 0.36 -1.73 -1.43
N ASN A 67 -0.94 -2.01 -1.61
CA ASN A 67 -1.46 -3.35 -1.89
C ASN A 67 -1.96 -3.52 -3.34
N TYR A 68 -1.37 -2.76 -4.26
CA TYR A 68 -1.62 -2.90 -5.69
C TYR A 68 -1.03 -4.23 -6.17
N ASN A 69 -1.89 -5.25 -6.30
CA ASN A 69 -1.48 -6.62 -6.58
C ASN A 69 -1.00 -6.83 -8.02
N SER A 70 -1.51 -6.05 -8.98
CA SER A 70 -1.07 -6.11 -10.39
C SER A 70 0.41 -5.76 -10.51
N SER A 71 0.83 -4.61 -9.95
CA SER A 71 2.21 -4.12 -10.00
C SER A 71 3.11 -4.63 -8.85
N LEU A 72 2.63 -5.56 -8.02
CA LEU A 72 3.38 -6.02 -6.84
C LEU A 72 4.74 -6.64 -7.20
N HIS A 73 4.83 -7.29 -8.37
CA HIS A 73 6.04 -7.94 -8.87
C HIS A 73 7.23 -6.97 -8.93
N VAL A 74 7.03 -5.73 -9.42
CA VAL A 74 8.05 -4.68 -9.48
C VAL A 74 8.74 -4.44 -8.13
N ARG A 75 7.96 -4.45 -7.04
CA ARG A 75 8.49 -4.22 -5.70
C ARG A 75 9.14 -5.47 -5.12
N LEU A 76 8.57 -6.65 -5.39
CA LEU A 76 9.08 -7.91 -4.86
C LEU A 76 10.45 -8.26 -5.46
N GLU A 77 10.62 -8.07 -6.77
CA GLU A 77 11.89 -8.31 -7.47
C GLU A 77 13.03 -7.41 -6.97
N ALA A 78 12.71 -6.20 -6.49
CA ALA A 78 13.70 -5.22 -6.07
C ALA A 78 13.92 -5.12 -4.55
N CYS A 79 13.00 -5.66 -3.73
CA CYS A 79 13.07 -5.54 -2.28
C CYS A 79 14.04 -6.54 -1.66
N ASP A 80 14.59 -6.19 -0.49
CA ASP A 80 15.29 -7.15 0.39
C ASP A 80 14.40 -7.62 1.55
N THR A 81 13.30 -6.91 1.82
CA THR A 81 12.38 -7.21 2.91
C THR A 81 10.94 -6.93 2.51
N VAL A 82 10.04 -7.85 2.86
CA VAL A 82 8.59 -7.65 2.75
C VAL A 82 7.98 -7.60 4.14
N VAL A 83 7.20 -6.56 4.44
CA VAL A 83 6.41 -6.44 5.66
C VAL A 83 4.94 -6.57 5.31
N MET A 84 4.34 -7.71 5.69
CA MET A 84 2.92 -7.98 5.45
C MET A 84 2.08 -7.69 6.71
N MET A 85 1.20 -6.70 6.59
CA MET A 85 0.22 -6.35 7.63
C MET A 85 -0.97 -7.31 7.60
N ASP A 86 -0.82 -8.49 8.21
CA ASP A 86 -1.85 -9.53 8.27
C ASP A 86 -2.75 -9.41 9.52
N VAL A 87 -3.46 -8.29 9.66
CA VAL A 87 -4.36 -8.05 10.79
C VAL A 87 -5.73 -8.72 10.62
N PRO A 88 -6.47 -9.03 11.71
CA PRO A 88 -7.85 -9.53 11.60
C PRO A 88 -8.77 -8.54 10.85
N THR A 89 -9.75 -9.05 10.10
CA THR A 89 -10.69 -8.22 9.33
C THR A 89 -11.36 -7.15 10.17
N ARG A 90 -11.77 -7.47 11.40
CA ARG A 90 -12.35 -6.51 12.35
C ARG A 90 -11.43 -5.33 12.67
N VAL A 91 -10.13 -5.58 12.77
CA VAL A 91 -9.11 -4.55 13.04
C VAL A 91 -8.95 -3.65 11.82
N ALA A 92 -8.92 -4.23 10.61
CA ALA A 92 -8.82 -3.45 9.37
C ALA A 92 -10.07 -2.59 9.13
N LEU A 93 -11.27 -3.13 9.39
CA LEU A 93 -12.53 -2.39 9.31
C LEU A 93 -12.60 -1.25 10.34
N TRP A 94 -12.18 -1.51 11.57
CA TRP A 94 -12.04 -0.45 12.58
C TRP A 94 -11.00 0.60 12.18
N GLY A 95 -9.91 0.17 11.54
CA GLY A 95 -8.86 1.05 11.06
C GLY A 95 -9.33 2.05 10.00
N ILE A 96 -10.13 1.61 9.02
CA ILE A 96 -10.70 2.54 8.02
C ILE A 96 -11.69 3.52 8.68
N LEU A 97 -12.54 3.04 9.59
CA LEU A 97 -13.54 3.87 10.29
C LEU A 97 -12.86 4.90 11.19
N SER A 98 -11.95 4.48 12.06
CA SER A 98 -11.20 5.37 12.95
C SER A 98 -10.38 6.40 12.20
N ARG A 99 -9.83 6.06 11.02
CA ARG A 99 -9.15 7.02 10.14
C ARG A 99 -10.11 8.09 9.62
N GLN A 100 -11.29 7.71 9.17
CA GLN A 100 -12.31 8.65 8.70
C GLN A 100 -12.83 9.55 9.82
N LEU A 101 -13.00 9.03 11.03
CA LEU A 101 -13.40 9.83 12.21
C LEU A 101 -12.31 10.83 12.62
N ARG A 102 -11.03 10.44 12.59
CA ARG A 102 -9.92 11.30 13.02
C ARG A 102 -9.53 12.37 12.00
N HIS A 103 -9.60 12.05 10.72
CA HIS A 103 -9.09 12.92 9.66
C HIS A 103 -10.20 13.49 8.76
N GLY A 104 -11.46 13.16 9.03
CA GLY A 104 -12.57 13.53 8.15
C GLY A 104 -12.59 12.72 6.85
N ALA A 105 -13.74 12.78 6.19
CA ALA A 105 -13.92 12.25 4.85
C ALA A 105 -13.47 13.27 3.80
N GLY A 106 -12.99 12.77 2.66
CA GLY A 106 -12.65 13.61 1.52
C GLY A 106 -11.20 13.50 1.09
N GLN A 107 -10.80 14.45 0.27
CA GLN A 107 -9.50 14.49 -0.39
C GLN A 107 -8.53 15.26 0.49
N HIS A 108 -7.46 14.58 0.91
CA HIS A 108 -6.39 15.21 1.67
C HIS A 108 -5.29 15.70 0.73
N THR A 109 -4.59 16.76 1.12
CA THR A 109 -3.44 17.32 0.40
C THR A 109 -2.30 16.32 0.17
N SER A 110 -2.34 15.17 0.84
CA SER A 110 -1.40 14.06 0.69
C SER A 110 -1.72 13.10 -0.48
N GLY A 111 -2.70 13.39 -1.33
CA GLY A 111 -3.09 12.52 -2.45
C GLY A 111 -3.99 11.32 -2.07
N VAL A 112 -4.30 11.14 -0.79
CA VAL A 112 -5.06 9.97 -0.30
C VAL A 112 -6.54 10.31 -0.18
N TYR A 113 -7.37 9.68 -1.02
CA TYR A 113 -8.81 9.82 -0.96
C TYR A 113 -9.41 9.00 0.19
N ASN A 114 -9.88 9.67 1.24
CA ASN A 114 -10.43 9.01 2.42
C ASN A 114 -11.97 9.02 2.38
N ARG A 115 -12.57 8.18 1.54
CA ARG A 115 -14.03 7.97 1.52
C ARG A 115 -14.37 6.50 1.69
N ILE A 116 -15.02 6.19 2.80
CA ILE A 116 -15.61 4.86 3.00
C ILE A 116 -16.87 4.78 2.15
N HIS A 117 -16.84 3.88 1.17
CA HIS A 117 -18.02 3.45 0.41
C HIS A 117 -18.11 1.93 0.44
N TRP A 118 -19.22 1.37 -0.03
CA TRP A 118 -19.49 -0.07 0.05
C TRP A 118 -18.41 -0.93 -0.62
N GLY A 119 -17.77 -0.41 -1.66
CA GLY A 119 -16.64 -1.06 -2.32
C GLY A 119 -15.41 -1.22 -1.42
N VAL A 120 -15.01 -0.16 -0.68
CA VAL A 120 -13.91 -0.23 0.29
C VAL A 120 -14.24 -1.21 1.41
N ILE A 121 -15.46 -1.15 1.96
CA ILE A 121 -15.90 -2.06 3.03
C ILE A 121 -15.84 -3.51 2.54
N THR A 122 -16.43 -3.79 1.36
CA THR A 122 -16.46 -5.13 0.77
C THR A 122 -15.05 -5.64 0.50
N TYR A 123 -14.16 -4.79 -0.03
CA TYR A 123 -12.76 -5.14 -0.28
C TYR A 123 -12.06 -5.51 1.04
N VAL A 124 -12.14 -4.67 2.07
CA VAL A 124 -11.50 -4.93 3.38
C VAL A 124 -12.09 -6.17 4.04
N ALA A 125 -13.42 -6.31 4.04
CA ALA A 125 -14.13 -7.45 4.61
C ALA A 125 -13.73 -8.78 3.97
N THR A 126 -13.52 -8.79 2.65
CA THR A 126 -13.19 -10.00 1.88
C THR A 126 -11.69 -10.19 1.67
N TYR A 127 -10.83 -9.24 2.05
CA TYR A 127 -9.39 -9.25 1.79
C TYR A 127 -8.71 -10.55 2.20
N ARG A 128 -8.95 -11.01 3.44
CA ARG A 128 -8.34 -12.25 3.97
C ARG A 128 -8.69 -13.49 3.15
N ARG A 129 -9.89 -13.53 2.57
CA ARG A 129 -10.36 -14.66 1.75
C ARG A 129 -9.91 -14.54 0.30
N ARG A 130 -9.89 -13.32 -0.27
CA ARG A 130 -9.72 -13.10 -1.72
C ARG A 130 -8.34 -12.61 -2.13
N MET A 131 -7.75 -11.68 -1.38
CA MET A 131 -6.50 -11.00 -1.75
C MET A 131 -5.28 -11.54 -1.02
N ARG A 132 -5.41 -11.84 0.27
CA ARG A 132 -4.31 -12.39 1.09
C ARG A 132 -3.64 -13.62 0.46
N PRO A 133 -4.37 -14.65 -0.04
CA PRO A 133 -3.73 -15.79 -0.69
C PRO A 133 -2.92 -15.41 -1.93
N LYS A 134 -3.41 -14.44 -2.72
CA LYS A 134 -2.73 -13.96 -3.93
C LYS A 134 -1.44 -13.20 -3.61
N VAL A 135 -1.48 -12.35 -2.58
CA VAL A 135 -0.30 -11.61 -2.10
C VAL A 135 0.74 -12.59 -1.54
N LEU A 136 0.32 -13.57 -0.73
CA LEU A 136 1.22 -14.60 -0.20
C LEU A 136 1.83 -15.46 -1.29
N ALA A 137 1.05 -15.87 -2.30
CA ALA A 137 1.57 -16.64 -3.44
C ALA A 137 2.72 -15.88 -4.11
N LYS A 138 2.53 -14.59 -4.43
CA LYS A 138 3.57 -13.76 -5.03
C LYS A 138 4.81 -13.56 -4.15
N ILE A 139 4.63 -13.47 -2.83
CA ILE A 139 5.77 -13.33 -1.88
C ILE A 139 6.61 -14.62 -1.82
N HIS A 140 5.97 -15.78 -2.00
CA HIS A 140 6.63 -17.09 -1.91
C HIS A 140 7.00 -17.70 -3.26
N GLU A 141 6.63 -17.06 -4.38
CA GLU A 141 7.10 -17.44 -5.71
C GLU A 141 8.61 -17.17 -5.80
N PRO A 142 9.46 -18.19 -6.04
CA PRO A 142 10.86 -17.96 -6.35
C PRO A 142 10.94 -17.20 -7.68
N GLY A 143 11.55 -16.01 -7.65
CA GLY A 143 11.95 -15.27 -8.85
C GLY A 143 13.08 -15.95 -9.59
#